data_AF-A0A916DA87-F1
#
_entry.id   AF-A0A916DA87-F1
#
_cell.length_a   1.000
_cell.length_b   1.000
_cell.length_c   1.000
_cell.angle_alpha   90.00
_cell.angle_beta   90.00
_cell.angle_gamma   90.00
#
_symmetry.space_group_name_H-M   'P 1'
#
loop_
_entity.id
_entity.type
_entity.pdbx_description
1 polymer ?
#
loop_
_entity_poly.entity_id
_entity_poly.type
_entity_poly.pdbx_seq_one_letter_code
_entity_poly.pdbx_strand_id
1 'polypeptide(L)'
;MLADPPMLPRAMNAPPPASAGATTGPNERSCYCGLWDTNPEFLREQGVPEGHCGICQRCGAPGHTRHFPGPVPYTGAWCDACYRVVGWQALLWRPLPWLVLAGLGGVIWFFISRHVA
;
A
#
# COMPACT_ATOMS: atom_id res chain seq x y z
N MET A 1 -4.72 59.21 -12.63
CA MET A 1 -5.15 58.51 -11.41
C MET A 1 -5.96 57.30 -11.86
N LEU A 2 -5.28 56.18 -12.15
CA LEU A 2 -5.95 54.91 -12.43
C LEU A 2 -6.23 54.24 -11.10
N ALA A 3 -7.49 53.93 -10.84
CA ALA A 3 -7.89 53.12 -9.68
C ALA A 3 -7.65 51.65 -10.01
N ASP A 4 -6.93 50.94 -9.14
CA ASP A 4 -6.80 49.48 -9.17
C ASP A 4 -8.19 48.82 -8.98
N PRO A 5 -8.50 47.73 -9.70
CA PRO A 5 -9.71 46.95 -9.46
C PRO A 5 -9.61 46.14 -8.16
N PRO A 6 -10.73 45.94 -7.43
CA PRO A 6 -10.74 45.16 -6.20
C PRO A 6 -10.46 43.67 -6.47
N MET A 7 -9.50 43.11 -5.73
CA MET A 7 -9.24 41.67 -5.70
C MET A 7 -10.47 40.94 -5.15
N LEU A 8 -11.13 40.15 -5.99
CA LEU A 8 -12.13 39.18 -5.56
C LEU A 8 -11.47 38.14 -4.64
N PRO A 9 -12.06 37.81 -3.47
CA PRO A 9 -11.55 36.73 -2.64
C PRO A 9 -11.64 35.41 -3.43
N ARG A 10 -10.50 34.73 -3.55
CA ARG A 10 -10.42 33.32 -3.95
C ARG A 10 -11.45 32.55 -3.14
N ALA A 11 -12.48 32.02 -3.80
CA ALA A 11 -13.40 31.04 -3.25
C ALA A 11 -12.59 29.77 -2.91
N MET A 12 -11.99 29.76 -1.74
CA MET A 12 -11.48 28.58 -1.10
C MET A 12 -12.66 27.92 -0.40
N ASN A 13 -12.86 26.64 -0.70
CA ASN A 13 -13.57 25.66 0.13
C ASN A 13 -15.10 25.61 -0.03
N ALA A 14 -15.55 25.12 -1.19
CA ALA A 14 -16.59 24.11 -1.17
C ALA A 14 -15.91 22.77 -1.47
N PRO A 15 -15.77 21.83 -0.51
CA PRO A 15 -15.38 20.47 -0.84
C PRO A 15 -16.42 19.91 -1.83
N PRO A 16 -15.99 19.21 -2.91
CA PRO A 16 -16.94 18.57 -3.82
C PRO A 16 -17.84 17.62 -3.01
N PRO A 17 -19.12 17.50 -3.40
CA PRO A 17 -20.10 16.72 -2.64
C PRO A 17 -19.56 15.31 -2.43
N ALA A 18 -19.53 14.91 -1.16
CA ALA A 18 -19.09 13.62 -0.67
C ALA A 18 -19.49 12.52 -1.65
N SER A 19 -18.49 11.99 -2.37
CA SER A 19 -18.66 10.81 -3.19
C SER A 19 -19.12 9.68 -2.27
N ALA A 20 -20.31 9.18 -2.58
CA ALA A 20 -20.99 8.12 -1.86
C ALA A 20 -20.16 6.84 -1.93
N GLY A 21 -19.32 6.65 -0.92
CA GLY A 21 -18.47 5.47 -0.77
C GLY A 21 -17.47 5.75 0.32
N ALA A 22 -17.89 5.56 1.57
CA ALA A 22 -17.05 5.76 2.74
C ALA A 22 -15.76 4.90 2.66
N THR A 23 -14.67 5.51 2.19
CA THR A 23 -13.32 4.97 2.30
C THR A 23 -12.45 6.05 2.92
N THR A 24 -12.14 5.84 4.20
CA THR A 24 -11.00 6.35 4.99
C THR A 24 -10.06 7.27 4.19
N GLY A 25 -9.87 8.50 4.65
CA GLY A 25 -9.28 9.58 3.85
C GLY A 25 -7.86 9.26 3.30
N PRO A 26 -7.41 9.96 2.25
CA PRO A 26 -6.12 9.72 1.58
C PRO A 26 -4.91 9.64 2.54
N ASN A 27 -4.97 10.36 3.66
CA ASN A 27 -3.91 10.43 4.67
C ASN A 27 -3.88 9.26 5.66
N GLU A 28 -4.95 8.47 5.82
CA GLU A 28 -4.97 7.37 6.79
C GLU A 28 -4.31 6.09 6.27
N ARG A 29 -4.18 5.95 4.95
CA ARG A 29 -3.67 4.71 4.31
C ARG A 29 -2.33 4.88 3.60
N SER A 30 -1.70 6.06 3.70
CA SER A 30 -0.49 6.42 2.93
C SER A 30 -0.63 6.07 1.44
N CYS A 31 -1.76 6.45 0.83
CA CYS A 31 -2.07 6.18 -0.58
C CYS A 31 -2.27 7.47 -1.37
N TYR A 32 -2.02 7.37 -2.67
CA TYR A 32 -2.14 8.47 -3.62
C TYR A 32 -3.60 8.72 -4.07
N CYS A 33 -4.59 8.56 -3.18
CA CYS A 33 -6.01 8.82 -3.51
C CYS A 33 -6.28 10.27 -3.91
N GLY A 34 -5.46 11.23 -3.43
CA GLY A 34 -5.54 12.63 -3.86
C GLY A 34 -5.24 12.87 -5.35
N LEU A 35 -4.82 11.83 -6.09
CA LEU A 35 -4.68 11.92 -7.54
C LEU A 35 -6.05 12.08 -8.23
N TRP A 36 -7.15 11.60 -7.62
CA TRP A 36 -8.51 11.89 -8.09
C TRP A 36 -8.83 13.39 -8.10
N ASP A 37 -8.32 14.14 -7.13
CA ASP A 37 -8.57 15.59 -7.04
C ASP A 37 -7.72 16.38 -8.04
N THR A 38 -6.60 15.81 -8.50
CA THR A 38 -5.62 16.50 -9.35
C THR A 38 -5.78 16.14 -10.83
N ASN A 39 -5.98 14.86 -11.15
CA ASN A 39 -6.12 14.37 -12.51
C ASN A 39 -6.99 13.09 -12.56
N PRO A 40 -8.33 13.23 -12.52
CA PRO A 40 -9.25 12.10 -12.51
C PRO A 40 -9.29 11.35 -13.85
N GLU A 41 -9.02 12.02 -14.97
CA GLU A 41 -9.06 11.40 -16.31
C GLU A 41 -8.03 10.28 -16.45
N PHE A 42 -6.82 10.48 -15.91
CA PHE A 42 -5.77 9.46 -15.91
C PHE A 42 -6.20 8.18 -15.18
N LEU A 43 -6.95 8.29 -14.09
CA LEU A 43 -7.46 7.15 -13.32
C LEU A 43 -8.65 6.48 -14.01
N ARG A 44 -9.50 7.27 -14.67
CA ARG A 44 -10.62 6.77 -15.48
C ARG A 44 -10.14 5.99 -16.70
N GLU A 45 -9.12 6.49 -17.40
CA GLU A 45 -8.48 5.79 -18.52
C GLU A 45 -7.86 4.45 -18.09
N GLN A 46 -7.38 4.36 -16.85
CA GLN A 46 -6.88 3.12 -16.26
C GLN A 46 -7.98 2.18 -15.76
N GLY A 47 -9.25 2.58 -15.84
CA GLY A 47 -10.38 1.81 -15.33
C GLY A 47 -10.41 1.70 -13.80
N VAL A 48 -9.76 2.63 -13.08
CA VAL A 48 -9.80 2.68 -11.63
C VAL A 48 -11.14 3.31 -11.21
N PRO A 49 -11.95 2.65 -10.37
CA PRO A 49 -13.19 3.25 -9.88
C PRO A 49 -12.91 4.34 -8.85
N GLU A 50 -13.86 5.28 -8.73
CA GLU A 50 -13.78 6.36 -7.74
C GLU A 50 -13.61 5.78 -6.31
N GLY A 51 -12.84 6.51 -5.48
CA GLY A 51 -12.46 6.06 -4.14
C GLY A 51 -11.22 5.15 -4.07
N HIS A 52 -10.68 4.71 -5.21
CA HIS A 52 -9.50 3.84 -5.28
C HIS A 52 -8.33 4.52 -6.01
N CYS A 53 -7.08 4.24 -5.62
CA CYS A 53 -5.89 4.89 -6.22
C CYS A 53 -5.06 3.95 -7.11
N GLY A 54 -5.61 2.79 -7.49
CA GLY A 54 -4.99 1.83 -8.40
C GLY A 54 -5.74 0.49 -8.48
N ILE A 55 -5.25 -0.40 -9.34
CA ILE A 55 -5.76 -1.77 -9.49
C ILE A 55 -4.79 -2.75 -8.84
N CYS A 56 -5.31 -3.68 -8.03
CA CYS A 56 -4.48 -4.66 -7.35
C CYS A 56 -3.68 -5.51 -8.34
N GLN A 57 -2.35 -5.45 -8.24
CA GLN A 57 -1.44 -6.20 -9.11
C GLN A 57 -1.56 -7.72 -8.94
N ARG A 58 -2.13 -8.18 -7.82
CA ARG A 58 -2.28 -9.62 -7.51
C ARG A 58 -3.59 -10.22 -8.02
N CYS A 59 -4.71 -9.50 -7.90
CA CYS A 59 -6.03 -10.05 -8.21
C CYS A 59 -6.86 -9.23 -9.19
N GLY A 60 -6.38 -8.07 -9.64
CA GLY A 60 -7.11 -7.19 -10.56
C GLY A 60 -8.28 -6.42 -9.93
N ALA A 61 -8.56 -6.60 -8.63
CA ALA A 61 -9.61 -5.84 -7.94
C ALA A 61 -9.18 -4.38 -7.70
N PRO A 62 -10.12 -3.44 -7.61
CA PRO A 62 -9.84 -2.07 -7.18
C PRO A 62 -9.09 -2.03 -5.84
N GLY A 63 -8.11 -1.14 -5.73
CA GLY A 63 -7.26 -1.06 -4.56
C GLY A 63 -6.54 0.28 -4.41
N HIS A 64 -5.46 0.25 -3.66
CA HIS A 64 -4.68 1.43 -3.33
C HIS A 64 -3.21 1.20 -3.62
N THR A 65 -2.60 2.18 -4.27
CA THR A 65 -1.15 2.34 -4.39
C THR A 65 -0.57 2.65 -3.02
N ARG A 66 0.18 1.69 -2.46
CA ARG A 66 0.80 1.75 -1.13
C ARG A 66 2.09 0.94 -1.09
N HIS A 67 2.88 1.17 -0.05
CA HIS A 67 4.12 0.43 0.18
C HIS A 67 3.84 -1.06 0.40
N PHE A 68 4.74 -1.94 -0.06
CA PHE A 68 4.61 -3.37 0.12
C PHE A 68 4.62 -3.75 1.62
N PRO A 69 3.70 -4.61 2.11
CA PRO A 69 3.59 -4.97 3.53
C PRO A 69 4.67 -5.95 4.03
N GLY A 70 5.76 -6.13 3.29
CA GLY A 70 6.83 -7.08 3.60
C GLY A 70 8.21 -6.43 3.59
N PRO A 71 9.30 -7.24 3.61
CA PRO A 71 10.64 -6.74 3.84
C PRO A 71 11.28 -6.04 2.63
N VAL A 72 10.65 -6.11 1.45
CA VAL A 72 11.19 -5.49 0.24
C VAL A 72 10.62 -4.08 0.05
N PRO A 73 11.47 -3.06 -0.19
CA PRO A 73 11.03 -1.68 -0.30
C PRO A 73 10.52 -1.38 -1.71
N TYR A 74 9.33 -1.88 -2.05
CA TYR A 74 8.65 -1.60 -3.32
C TYR A 74 7.26 -1.00 -3.07
N THR A 75 6.81 -0.12 -3.96
CA THR A 75 5.47 0.48 -3.92
C THR A 75 4.65 -0.06 -5.08
N GLY A 76 3.45 -0.56 -4.79
CA GLY A 76 2.56 -1.12 -5.80
C GLY A 76 1.09 -0.92 -5.44
N ALA A 77 0.19 -1.36 -6.31
CA ALA A 77 -1.25 -1.27 -6.07
C ALA A 77 -1.80 -2.57 -5.47
N TRP A 78 -2.51 -2.46 -4.36
CA TRP A 78 -2.99 -3.58 -3.55
C TRP A 78 -4.43 -3.35 -3.07
N CYS A 79 -5.30 -4.36 -3.17
CA CYS A 79 -6.57 -4.37 -2.44
C CYS A 79 -6.35 -4.77 -0.98
N ASP A 80 -7.28 -4.43 -0.08
CA ASP A 80 -7.12 -4.65 1.36
C ASP A 80 -6.97 -6.12 1.75
N ALA A 81 -7.70 -7.00 1.04
CA ALA A 81 -7.59 -8.45 1.26
C ALA A 81 -6.19 -8.97 0.91
N CYS A 82 -5.69 -8.66 -0.30
CA CYS A 82 -4.37 -9.11 -0.74
C CYS A 82 -3.25 -8.50 0.12
N TYR A 83 -3.38 -7.23 0.48
CA TYR A 83 -2.42 -6.54 1.35
C TYR A 83 -2.27 -7.26 2.69
N ARG A 84 -3.40 -7.61 3.34
CA ARG A 84 -3.40 -8.34 4.60
C ARG A 84 -2.80 -9.75 4.46
N VAL A 85 -3.16 -10.49 3.42
CA VAL A 85 -2.63 -11.84 3.18
C VAL A 85 -1.11 -11.82 3.00
N VAL A 86 -0.59 -10.89 2.21
CA VAL A 86 0.86 -10.76 2.00
C VAL A 86 1.56 -10.34 3.29
N GLY A 87 0.98 -9.43 4.07
CA GLY A 87 1.53 -9.06 5.38
C GLY A 87 1.65 -10.26 6.33
N TRP A 88 0.61 -11.10 6.41
CA TRP A 88 0.65 -12.35 7.20
C TRP A 88 1.70 -13.33 6.66
N GLN A 89 1.77 -13.50 5.35
CA GLN A 89 2.73 -14.39 4.73
C GLN A 89 4.18 -13.94 4.99
N ALA A 90 4.45 -12.64 4.89
CA ALA A 90 5.76 -12.07 5.21
C ALA A 90 6.15 -12.27 6.68
N LEU A 91 5.19 -12.17 7.60
CA LEU A 91 5.41 -12.44 9.03
C LEU A 91 5.72 -13.92 9.29
N LEU A 92 4.98 -14.84 8.65
CA LEU A 92 5.17 -16.28 8.81
C LEU A 92 6.45 -16.80 8.15
N TRP A 93 6.89 -16.19 7.05
CA TRP A 93 8.11 -16.57 6.35
C TRP A 93 9.38 -16.04 7.02
N ARG A 94 9.29 -15.05 7.91
CA ARG A 94 10.43 -14.50 8.66
C ARG A 94 11.15 -15.52 9.57
N PRO A 95 10.47 -16.31 10.43
CA PRO A 95 11.14 -17.25 11.32
C PRO A 95 11.60 -18.54 10.61
N LEU A 96 11.00 -18.89 9.48
CA LEU A 96 11.26 -20.15 8.78
C LEU A 96 12.76 -20.41 8.48
N PRO A 97 13.53 -19.48 7.87
CA PRO A 97 14.95 -19.70 7.62
C PRO A 97 15.76 -19.91 8.91
N TRP A 98 15.42 -19.21 10.01
CA TRP A 98 16.09 -19.37 11.30
C TRP A 98 15.86 -20.75 11.91
N LEU A 99 14.63 -21.27 11.82
CA LEU A 99 14.30 -22.61 12.29
C LEU A 99 15.04 -23.69 11.48
N VAL A 100 15.15 -23.51 10.16
CA VAL A 100 15.90 -24.42 9.29
C VAL A 100 17.40 -24.42 9.66
N LEU A 101 17.99 -23.24 9.84
CA LEU A 101 19.40 -23.12 10.25
C LEU A 101 19.66 -23.73 11.64
N ALA A 102 18.77 -23.48 12.61
CA ALA A 102 18.87 -24.06 13.94
C ALA A 102 18.76 -25.59 13.91
N GLY A 103 17.82 -26.13 13.10
CA GLY A 103 17.66 -27.57 12.90
C GLY A 103 18.90 -28.21 12.29
N LEU A 104 19.43 -27.65 11.19
CA LEU A 104 20.66 -28.15 10.55
C LEU A 104 21.85 -28.06 11.50
N GLY A 105 22.01 -26.95 12.22
CA GLY A 105 23.06 -26.77 13.22
C GLY A 105 22.99 -27.82 14.33
N GLY A 106 21.79 -28.13 14.83
CA GLY A 106 21.57 -29.17 15.83
C GLY A 106 21.91 -30.57 15.33
N VAL A 107 21.53 -30.90 14.09
CA VAL A 107 21.87 -32.20 13.47
C VAL A 107 23.39 -32.33 13.29
N ILE A 108 24.04 -31.31 12.72
CA ILE A 108 25.50 -31.30 12.52
C ILE A 108 26.22 -31.45 13.87
N TRP A 109 25.81 -30.68 14.88
CA TRP A 109 26.37 -30.74 16.23
C TRP A 109 26.25 -32.14 16.85
N PHE A 110 25.08 -32.77 16.71
CA PHE A 110 24.83 -34.12 17.21
C PHE A 110 25.76 -35.16 16.58
N PHE A 111 25.95 -35.12 15.26
CA PHE A 111 26.86 -36.03 14.56
C PHE A 111 28.32 -35.79 14.96
N ILE A 112 28.76 -34.54 15.05
CA ILE A 112 30.13 -34.21 15.50
C ILE A 112 30.37 -34.76 16.91
N SER A 113 29.41 -34.53 17.82
CA SER A 113 29.51 -34.99 19.22
C SER A 113 29.49 -36.51 19.35
N ARG A 114 28.89 -37.23 18.40
CA ARG A 114 28.84 -38.71 18.36
C ARG A 114 30.07 -39.36 17.72
N HIS A 115 30.80 -38.64 16.87
CA HIS A 115 31.99 -39.16 16.19
C HIS A 115 33.31 -38.73 16.83
N VAL A 116 33.30 -37.65 17.62
CA VAL A 116 34.49 -37.13 18.32
C VAL A 116 34.57 -37.62 19.78
N ALA A 117 33.47 -38.13 20.34
CA ALA A 117 33.44 -38.82 21.63
C ALA A 117 33.68 -40.32 21.46
#